data_AF-L1NUY3-F1
#
_entry.id   AF-L1NUY3-F1
#
_cell.length_a   1.000
_cell.length_b   1.000
_cell.length_c   1.000
_cell.angle_alpha   90.00
_cell.angle_beta   90.00
_cell.angle_gamma   90.00
#
_symmetry.space_group_name_H-M   'P 1'
#
loop_
_entity.id
_entity.type
_entity.pdbx_description
1 polymer ?
#
loop_
_entity_poly.entity_id
_entity_poly.type
_entity_poly.pdbx_seq_one_letter_code
_entity_poly.pdbx_strand_id
1 'polypeptide(L)'
;MPDASYLVTVYLIVLTVFPLWVNSRSQTVWDALRADGTLYEAAGRPSDMYFVFDIYRLRYRYAFFLKSHPARPPQLACSDGDYRTVRRLAVFLLYLNFAHGAVIIGIFLYFQVFR
;
A
#
# COMPACT_ATOMS: atom_id res chain seq x y z
N MET A 1 34.45 -3.09 1.38
CA MET A 1 33.19 -3.17 0.61
C MET A 1 32.07 -3.16 1.63
N PRO A 2 31.03 -2.31 1.51
CA PRO A 2 29.85 -2.50 2.34
C PRO A 2 29.32 -3.90 2.03
N ASP A 3 29.33 -4.72 3.05
CA ASP A 3 28.72 -6.04 3.08
C ASP A 3 27.23 -5.89 2.71
N ALA A 4 26.72 -6.82 1.90
CA ALA A 4 25.35 -6.79 1.38
C ALA A 4 24.27 -6.70 2.49
N SER A 5 24.67 -6.95 3.74
CA SER A 5 23.90 -6.76 4.97
C SER A 5 23.29 -5.34 5.10
N TYR A 6 24.01 -4.29 4.69
CA TYR A 6 23.51 -2.92 4.77
C TYR A 6 22.32 -2.70 3.83
N LEU A 7 22.40 -3.22 2.59
CA LEU A 7 21.32 -3.13 1.61
C LEU A 7 20.07 -3.89 2.09
N VAL A 8 20.27 -5.08 2.68
CA VAL A 8 19.19 -5.86 3.30
C VAL A 8 18.56 -5.10 4.47
N THR A 9 19.38 -4.48 5.32
CA THR A 9 18.89 -3.70 6.47
C THR A 9 18.08 -2.49 6.02
N VAL A 10 18.59 -1.71 5.07
CA VAL A 10 17.86 -0.57 4.49
C VAL A 10 16.56 -1.03 3.86
N TYR A 11 16.58 -2.14 3.12
CA TYR A 11 15.38 -2.71 2.51
C TYR A 11 14.33 -3.09 3.57
N LEU A 12 14.72 -3.76 4.65
CA LEU A 12 13.81 -4.12 5.75
C LEU A 12 13.25 -2.90 6.48
N ILE A 13 14.06 -1.87 6.72
CA ILE A 13 13.62 -0.61 7.32
C ILE A 13 12.60 0.07 6.40
N VAL A 14 12.88 0.16 5.10
CA VAL A 14 11.95 0.73 4.13
C VAL A 14 10.64 -0.07 4.14
N LEU A 15 10.70 -1.40 4.05
CA LEU A 15 9.50 -2.25 4.09
C LEU A 15 8.70 -2.17 5.40
N THR A 16 9.29 -1.69 6.49
CA THR A 16 8.60 -1.60 7.78
C THR A 16 8.08 -0.20 8.06
N VAL A 17 8.96 0.80 7.94
CA VAL A 17 8.66 2.19 8.30
C VAL A 17 7.83 2.88 7.23
N PHE A 18 8.13 2.64 5.95
CA PHE A 18 7.41 3.31 4.87
C PHE A 18 5.91 2.97 4.88
N PRO A 19 5.48 1.71 5.00
CA PRO A 19 4.06 1.40 5.05
C PRO A 19 3.35 2.02 6.26
N LEU A 20 3.97 2.02 7.44
CA LEU A 20 3.40 2.66 8.63
C LEU A 20 3.19 4.16 8.43
N TRP A 21 4.18 4.83 7.81
CA TRP A 21 4.06 6.23 7.44
C TRP A 21 2.99 6.48 6.38
N VAL A 22 2.84 5.60 5.38
CA VAL A 22 1.75 5.66 4.41
C VAL A 22 0.38 5.50 5.10
N ASN A 23 0.28 4.62 6.10
CA ASN A 23 -0.95 4.43 6.86
C ASN A 23 -1.37 5.69 7.61
N SER A 24 -0.42 6.37 8.28
CA SER A 24 -0.73 7.61 9.00
C SER A 24 -1.22 8.72 8.06
N ARG A 25 -0.65 8.81 6.85
CA ARG A 25 -1.11 9.75 5.81
C ARG A 25 -2.48 9.41 5.24
N SER A 26 -2.85 8.13 5.26
CA SER A 26 -4.11 7.66 4.67
C SER A 26 -5.33 7.88 5.57
N GLN A 27 -5.14 8.25 6.84
CA GLN A 27 -6.21 8.46 7.82
C GLN A 27 -7.24 9.50 7.34
N THR A 28 -6.81 10.61 6.77
CA THR A 28 -7.72 11.69 6.32
C THR A 28 -8.67 11.24 5.21
N VAL A 29 -8.18 10.49 4.23
CA VAL A 29 -9.00 9.93 3.14
C VAL A 29 -9.88 8.79 3.65
N TRP A 30 -9.38 8.05 4.61
CA TRP A 30 -10.08 6.92 5.19
C TRP A 30 -11.24 7.34 6.09
N ASP A 31 -11.07 8.35 6.93
CA ASP A 31 -12.14 8.94 7.73
C ASP A 31 -13.23 9.54 6.82
N ALA A 32 -12.83 10.20 5.74
CA ALA A 32 -13.76 10.71 4.73
C ALA A 32 -14.52 9.57 4.01
N LEU A 33 -13.85 8.45 3.70
CA LEU A 33 -14.49 7.27 3.13
C LEU A 33 -15.47 6.63 4.11
N ARG A 34 -15.11 6.50 5.39
CA ARG A 34 -15.98 5.90 6.41
C ARG A 34 -17.25 6.71 6.64
N ALA A 35 -17.18 8.03 6.46
CA ALA A 35 -18.35 8.90 6.51
C ALA A 35 -19.35 8.63 5.37
N ASP A 36 -18.91 8.08 4.25
CA ASP A 36 -19.76 7.64 3.13
C ASP A 36 -19.76 6.11 3.04
N GLY A 37 -20.77 5.48 3.64
CA GLY A 37 -20.92 4.03 3.65
C GLY A 37 -20.89 3.40 2.25
N THR A 38 -21.37 4.08 1.21
CA THR A 38 -21.39 3.52 -0.15
C THR A 38 -19.99 3.49 -0.77
N LEU A 39 -19.22 4.57 -0.61
CA LEU A 39 -17.84 4.62 -1.08
C LEU A 39 -16.92 3.72 -0.26
N TYR A 40 -17.17 3.57 1.04
CA TYR A 40 -16.44 2.65 1.90
C TYR A 40 -16.59 1.19 1.46
N GLU A 41 -17.81 0.78 1.09
CA GLU A 41 -18.08 -0.54 0.50
C GLU A 41 -17.39 -0.73 -0.84
N ALA A 42 -17.47 0.27 -1.72
CA ALA A 42 -16.81 0.25 -3.03
C ALA A 42 -15.28 0.14 -2.91
N ALA A 43 -14.71 0.79 -1.89
CA ALA A 43 -13.29 0.70 -1.54
C ALA A 43 -12.89 -0.66 -0.93
N GLY A 44 -13.86 -1.53 -0.65
CA GLY A 44 -13.64 -2.89 -0.17
C GLY A 44 -13.47 -3.02 1.34
N ARG A 45 -14.03 -2.08 2.12
CA ARG A 45 -13.97 -2.05 3.60
C ARG A 45 -12.53 -2.17 4.13
N PRO A 46 -11.64 -1.21 3.83
CA PRO A 46 -10.27 -1.22 4.33
C PRO A 46 -10.23 -1.33 5.86
N SER A 47 -9.35 -2.18 6.39
CA SER A 47 -9.22 -2.57 7.80
C SER A 47 -9.21 -1.40 8.78
N ASP A 48 -9.98 -1.55 9.87
CA ASP A 48 -10.17 -0.60 10.99
C ASP A 48 -8.92 -0.23 11.79
N MET A 49 -7.78 -0.88 11.57
CA MET A 49 -6.52 -0.48 12.21
C MET A 49 -5.50 0.05 11.19
N TYR A 50 -5.16 -0.75 10.19
CA TYR A 50 -4.17 -0.37 9.17
C TYR A 50 -4.52 -1.03 7.83
N PHE A 51 -4.75 -0.23 6.79
CA PHE A 51 -4.97 -0.76 5.44
C PHE A 51 -3.71 -1.45 4.88
N VAL A 52 -2.54 -1.11 5.41
CA VAL A 52 -1.26 -1.78 5.11
C VAL A 52 -1.33 -3.27 5.40
N PHE A 53 -2.03 -3.68 6.46
CA PHE A 53 -2.19 -5.10 6.75
C PHE A 53 -3.07 -5.81 5.71
N ASP A 54 -3.99 -5.09 5.06
CA ASP A 54 -4.74 -5.65 3.95
C ASP A 54 -3.81 -5.97 2.77
N ILE A 55 -2.83 -5.10 2.48
CA ILE A 55 -1.80 -5.36 1.46
C ILE A 55 -0.99 -6.61 1.81
N TYR A 56 -0.55 -6.78 3.06
CA TYR A 56 0.16 -8.00 3.47
C TYR A 56 -0.71 -9.26 3.45
N ARG A 57 -2.02 -9.11 3.64
CA ARG A 57 -3.01 -10.19 3.49
C ARG A 57 -3.46 -10.38 2.04
N LEU A 58 -2.79 -9.75 1.07
CA LEU A 58 -3.10 -9.79 -0.36
C LEU A 58 -4.50 -9.24 -0.72
N ARG A 59 -5.08 -8.42 0.16
CA ARG A 59 -6.37 -7.73 0.00
C ARG A 59 -6.14 -6.32 -0.56
N TYR A 60 -6.00 -6.22 -1.88
CA TYR A 60 -5.60 -4.98 -2.54
C TYR A 60 -6.75 -4.05 -2.93
N ARG A 61 -7.99 -4.34 -2.52
CA ARG A 61 -9.21 -3.64 -2.98
C ARG A 61 -9.12 -2.13 -2.80
N TYR A 62 -8.63 -1.66 -1.65
CA TYR A 62 -8.47 -0.24 -1.38
C TYR A 62 -7.47 0.45 -2.33
N ALA A 63 -6.29 -0.15 -2.52
CA ALA A 63 -5.28 0.38 -3.43
C ALA A 63 -5.78 0.37 -4.89
N PHE A 64 -6.52 -0.66 -5.30
CA PHE A 64 -7.13 -0.71 -6.63
C PHE A 64 -8.26 0.30 -6.80
N PHE A 65 -9.06 0.53 -5.76
CA PHE A 65 -10.09 1.56 -5.76
C PHE A 65 -9.48 2.94 -6.01
N LEU A 66 -8.44 3.29 -5.24
CA LEU A 66 -7.70 4.56 -5.43
C LEU A 66 -7.00 4.63 -6.80
N LYS A 67 -6.47 3.51 -7.30
CA LYS A 67 -5.86 3.46 -8.64
C LYS A 67 -6.89 3.81 -9.72
N SER A 68 -8.09 3.23 -9.62
CA SER A 68 -9.19 3.34 -10.59
C SER A 68 -9.94 4.67 -10.52
N HIS A 69 -9.85 5.38 -9.40
CA HIS A 69 -10.43 6.71 -9.21
C HIS A 69 -9.30 7.75 -9.11
N PRO A 70 -8.79 8.28 -10.24
CA PRO A 70 -7.69 9.24 -10.22
C PRO A 70 -8.10 10.61 -9.67
N ALA A 71 -9.35 11.00 -9.86
CA ALA A 71 -9.94 12.20 -9.28
C ALA A 71 -10.62 11.86 -7.95
N ARG A 72 -10.63 12.82 -7.01
CA ARG A 72 -11.35 12.68 -5.74
C ARG A 72 -12.86 12.60 -6.02
N PRO A 73 -13.56 11.57 -5.54
CA PRO A 73 -15.02 11.56 -5.50
C PRO A 73 -15.59 12.83 -4.81
N PRO A 74 -16.60 13.50 -5.40
CA PRO A 74 -17.16 14.73 -4.84
C PRO A 74 -17.71 14.56 -3.42
N GLN A 75 -18.14 13.35 -3.05
CA GLN A 75 -18.71 13.05 -1.74
C GLN A 75 -17.67 13.02 -0.60
N LEU A 76 -16.38 12.92 -0.92
CA LEU A 76 -15.33 12.83 0.10
C LEU A 76 -15.01 14.19 0.72
N ALA A 77 -15.13 14.32 2.04
CA ALA A 77 -14.84 15.55 2.76
C ALA A 77 -13.33 15.91 2.87
N CYS A 78 -12.42 15.16 2.23
CA CYS A 78 -10.98 15.43 2.26
C CYS A 78 -10.54 16.38 1.14
N SER A 79 -9.35 16.98 1.29
CA SER A 79 -8.79 17.86 0.26
C SER A 79 -8.32 17.07 -0.97
N ASP A 80 -8.36 17.68 -2.16
CA ASP A 80 -7.80 17.08 -3.39
C ASP A 80 -6.29 16.80 -3.28
N GLY A 81 -5.59 17.59 -2.47
CA GLY A 81 -4.16 17.40 -2.19
C GLY A 81 -3.91 16.12 -1.41
N ASP A 82 -4.67 15.92 -0.33
CA ASP A 82 -4.56 14.72 0.51
C ASP A 82 -4.95 13.47 -0.27
N TYR A 83 -6.08 13.53 -1.00
CA TYR A 83 -6.53 12.41 -1.82
C TYR A 83 -5.47 11.97 -2.84
N ARG A 84 -4.89 12.92 -3.59
CA ARG A 84 -3.84 12.61 -4.58
C ARG A 84 -2.58 12.04 -3.92
N THR A 85 -2.22 12.55 -2.75
CA THR A 85 -1.05 12.07 -2.01
C THR A 85 -1.26 10.64 -1.55
N VAL A 86 -2.36 10.36 -0.86
CA VAL A 86 -2.72 9.02 -0.38
C VAL A 86 -2.84 8.04 -1.54
N ARG A 87 -3.48 8.44 -2.64
CA ARG A 87 -3.56 7.62 -3.86
C ARG A 87 -2.17 7.22 -4.37
N ARG A 88 -1.26 8.19 -4.54
CA ARG A 88 0.10 7.90 -5.03
C ARG A 88 0.83 6.94 -4.10
N LEU A 89 0.73 7.18 -2.79
CA LEU A 89 1.37 6.34 -1.78
C LEU A 89 0.80 4.93 -1.73
N ALA A 90 -0.52 4.77 -1.74
CA ALA A 90 -1.18 3.47 -1.73
C ALA A 90 -0.88 2.66 -2.99
N VAL A 91 -0.87 3.30 -4.16
CA VAL A 91 -0.51 2.67 -5.44
C VAL A 91 0.97 2.30 -5.48
N PHE A 92 1.85 3.17 -4.97
CA PHE A 92 3.28 2.85 -4.87
C PHE A 92 3.51 1.66 -3.92
N LEU A 93 2.84 1.64 -2.76
CA LEU A 93 2.92 0.54 -1.81
C LEU A 93 2.42 -0.79 -2.39
N LEU A 94 1.37 -0.75 -3.22
CA LEU A 94 0.90 -1.91 -3.98
C LEU A 94 1.98 -2.46 -4.92
N TYR A 95 2.63 -1.59 -5.71
CA TYR A 95 3.71 -2.02 -6.61
C TYR A 95 4.93 -2.53 -5.85
N LEU A 96 5.28 -1.90 -4.72
CA LEU A 96 6.36 -2.35 -3.85
C LEU A 96 6.09 -3.76 -3.32
N ASN A 97 4.84 -4.05 -2.93
CA ASN A 97 4.44 -5.37 -2.47
C ASN A 97 4.52 -6.43 -3.60
N PHE A 98 4.11 -6.09 -4.82
CA PHE A 98 4.29 -6.99 -5.98
C PHE A 98 5.76 -7.21 -6.35
N ALA A 99 6.59 -6.17 -6.33
CA ALA A 99 8.02 -6.29 -6.55
C ALA A 99 8.66 -7.20 -5.49
N HIS A 100 8.28 -7.05 -4.21
CA HIS A 100 8.72 -7.92 -3.14
C HIS A 100 8.33 -9.39 -3.40
N GLY A 101 7.06 -9.66 -3.75
CA GLY A 101 6.61 -11.00 -4.10
C GLY A 101 7.40 -11.61 -5.27
N ALA A 102 7.66 -10.82 -6.32
CA ALA A 102 8.45 -11.25 -7.48
C ALA A 102 9.90 -11.58 -7.10
N VAL A 103 10.52 -10.80 -6.20
CA VAL A 103 11.87 -11.08 -5.69
C VAL A 103 11.90 -12.40 -4.92
N ILE A 104 10.94 -12.66 -4.03
CA ILE A 104 10.85 -13.92 -3.28
C ILE A 104 10.72 -15.11 -4.23
N ILE A 105 9.81 -15.02 -5.20
CA ILE A 105 9.61 -16.08 -6.21
C ILE A 105 10.89 -16.29 -7.03
N GLY A 106 11.54 -15.21 -7.47
CA GLY A 106 12.78 -15.29 -8.23
C GLY A 106 13.92 -15.96 -7.46
N ILE A 107 14.08 -15.63 -6.17
CA ILE A 107 15.06 -16.28 -5.28
C ILE A 107 14.73 -17.77 -5.13
N PHE A 108 13.47 -18.11 -4.91
CA PHE A 108 13.05 -19.52 -4.78
C PHE A 108 13.34 -20.32 -6.04
N LEU A 109 12.99 -19.78 -7.22
CA LEU A 109 13.27 -20.44 -8.51
C LEU A 109 14.77 -20.57 -8.77
N TYR A 110 15.57 -19.56 -8.45
CA TYR A 110 17.03 -19.64 -8.56
C TYR A 110 17.59 -20.80 -7.73
N PHE A 111 17.15 -20.96 -6.49
CA PHE A 111 17.58 -22.07 -5.63
C PHE A 111 17.02 -23.43 -6.04
N GLN A 112 15.91 -23.51 -6.78
CA GLN A 112 15.41 -24.78 -7.31
C GLN A 112 16.17 -25.23 -8.57
N VAL A 113 16.67 -24.28 -9.38
CA VAL A 113 17.29 -24.57 -10.68
C VAL A 113 18.81 -24.73 -10.58
N PHE A 114 19.47 -23.94 -9.73
CA PHE A 114 20.93 -23.83 -9.70
C PHE A 114 21.57 -24.39 -8.42
N ARG A 115 20.78 -24.96 -7.52
CA ARG A 115 21.25 -25.63 -6.31
C ARG A 115 20.63 -27.01 -6.22
#